data_AF-A0A7X6V8D6-F1
#
_entry.id   AF-A0A7X6V8D6-F1
#
_cell.length_a   1.000
_cell.length_b   1.000
_cell.length_c   1.000
_cell.angle_alpha   90.00
_cell.angle_beta   90.00
_cell.angle_gamma   90.00
#
_symmetry.space_group_name_H-M   'P 1'
#
loop_
_entity.id
_entity.type
_entity.pdbx_description
1 polymer ?
#
loop_
_entity_poly.entity_id
_entity_poly.type
_entity_poly.pdbx_seq_one_letter_code
_entity_poly.pdbx_strand_id
1 'polypeptide(L)'
;MHVALIIFLLTYVLLMVRLPGRFRIGRGTAALIGSVLMILFGVVTLSGAWQSIDFDVLFLLIGMMVLVAGLEYCGLFEVISGLLVDRFRTRKGLLAGIMGISALLAALILNDAVVLLFTPIVIRTSARIRADPIPYVVGMLMSANIGSVATAIGNPQNAYIASFAGLDFIDFSLHLAPVAIVCMPVAYLMIYAVFRKRIGADVETGMCYEEPAEIDTKRLRFMVLVMIAMFAGFIASGFTGMPLYVPA
;
A
#
# COMPACT_ATOMS: atom_id res chain seq x y z
N MET A 1 21.25 -25.99 8.41
CA MET A 1 21.06 -25.19 7.18
C MET A 1 20.04 -25.79 6.22
N HIS A 2 20.16 -27.07 5.82
CA HIS A 2 19.18 -27.71 4.91
C HIS A 2 17.75 -27.80 5.47
N VAL A 3 17.58 -28.11 6.75
CA VAL A 3 16.25 -28.17 7.41
C VAL A 3 15.55 -26.80 7.38
N ALA A 4 16.28 -25.72 7.66
CA ALA A 4 15.78 -24.35 7.60
C ALA A 4 15.30 -23.97 6.19
N LEU A 5 16.07 -24.31 5.15
CA LEU A 5 15.72 -24.07 3.76
C LEU A 5 14.46 -24.84 3.34
N ILE A 6 14.33 -26.10 3.76
CA ILE A 6 13.14 -26.91 3.47
C ILE A 6 11.90 -26.28 4.12
N ILE A 7 11.98 -25.90 5.40
CA ILE A 7 10.86 -25.27 6.11
C ILE A 7 10.51 -23.91 5.47
N PHE A 8 11.51 -23.13 5.08
CA PHE A 8 11.32 -21.85 4.39
C PHE A 8 10.60 -22.04 3.05
N LEU A 9 11.08 -22.95 2.19
CA LEU A 9 10.46 -23.25 0.91
C LEU A 9 9.03 -23.77 1.08
N LEU A 10 8.81 -24.68 2.04
CA LEU A 10 7.48 -25.21 2.35
C LEU A 10 6.53 -24.09 2.78
N THR A 11 6.97 -23.22 3.69
CA THR A 11 6.17 -22.09 4.18
C THR A 11 5.87 -21.12 3.04
N TYR A 12 6.85 -20.84 2.18
CA TYR A 12 6.68 -19.96 1.02
C TYR A 12 5.67 -20.53 0.02
N VAL A 13 5.75 -21.83 -0.28
CA VAL A 13 4.75 -22.52 -1.11
C VAL A 13 3.36 -22.45 -0.47
N LEU A 14 3.26 -22.63 0.85
CA LEU A 14 1.99 -22.54 1.58
C LEU A 14 1.39 -21.12 1.55
N LEU A 15 2.22 -20.08 1.48
CA LEU A 15 1.79 -18.69 1.33
C LEU A 15 1.33 -18.36 -0.09
N MET A 16 1.99 -18.94 -1.10
CA MET A 16 1.75 -18.65 -2.52
C MET A 16 0.59 -19.48 -3.09
N VAL A 17 0.54 -20.77 -2.74
CA VAL A 17 -0.48 -21.70 -3.22
C VAL A 17 -1.69 -21.64 -2.27
N ARG A 18 -2.80 -21.10 -2.76
CA ARG A 18 -4.10 -21.37 -2.15
C ARG A 18 -4.35 -22.86 -2.29
N LEU A 19 -4.14 -23.65 -1.23
CA LEU A 19 -4.47 -25.07 -1.23
C LEU A 19 -5.95 -25.23 -1.64
N PRO A 20 -6.23 -25.83 -2.81
CA PRO A 20 -7.59 -26.12 -3.22
C PRO A 20 -8.05 -27.35 -2.44
N GLY A 21 -8.52 -27.12 -1.21
CA GLY A 21 -8.98 -28.15 -0.30
C GLY A 21 -9.88 -27.55 0.79
N ARG A 22 -10.61 -28.42 1.50
CA ARG A 22 -11.60 -28.07 2.54
C ARG A 22 -11.01 -27.23 3.69
N PHE A 23 -9.68 -27.18 3.82
CA PHE A 23 -8.95 -26.36 4.78
C PHE A 23 -8.34 -25.14 4.08
N ARG A 24 -9.02 -23.98 4.17
CA ARG A 24 -8.47 -22.70 3.72
C ARG A 24 -7.46 -22.21 4.76
N ILE A 25 -6.19 -22.58 4.60
CA ILE A 25 -5.10 -22.05 5.43
C ILE A 25 -4.92 -20.57 5.04
N GLY A 26 -5.15 -19.67 6.00
CA GLY A 26 -4.88 -18.25 5.82
C GLY A 26 -3.38 -17.97 5.82
N ARG A 27 -2.95 -16.85 5.21
CA ARG A 27 -1.53 -16.45 5.18
C ARG A 27 -0.90 -16.37 6.57
N GLY A 28 -1.66 -15.88 7.56
CA GLY A 28 -1.22 -15.86 8.96
C GLY A 28 -1.00 -17.25 9.55
N THR A 29 -1.93 -18.18 9.29
CA THR A 29 -1.80 -19.59 9.74
C THR A 29 -0.60 -20.27 9.07
N ALA A 30 -0.36 -20.01 7.79
CA ALA A 30 0.79 -20.54 7.07
C ALA A 30 2.12 -20.07 7.70
N ALA A 31 2.22 -18.77 8.00
CA ALA A 31 3.38 -18.20 8.68
C ALA A 31 3.59 -18.80 10.10
N LEU A 32 2.50 -19.00 10.86
CA LEU A 32 2.56 -19.64 12.18
C LEU A 32 3.05 -21.08 12.11
N ILE A 33 2.56 -21.87 11.14
CA ILE A 33 3.02 -23.25 10.93
C ILE A 33 4.52 -23.27 10.62
N GLY A 34 4.99 -22.39 9.73
CA GLY A 34 6.42 -22.26 9.42
C GLY A 34 7.25 -21.92 10.65
N SER A 35 6.80 -20.97 11.46
CA SER A 35 7.48 -20.56 12.71
C SER A 35 7.55 -21.71 13.73
N VAL A 36 6.44 -22.43 13.96
CA VAL A 36 6.40 -23.58 14.87
C VAL A 36 7.34 -24.69 14.41
N LEU A 37 7.39 -24.97 13.10
CA LEU A 37 8.34 -25.95 12.54
C LEU A 37 9.80 -25.52 12.77
N MET A 38 10.14 -24.25 12.57
CA MET A 38 11.49 -23.74 12.83
C MET A 38 11.92 -23.92 14.29
N ILE A 39 10.98 -23.78 15.24
CA ILE A 39 11.22 -24.00 16.67
C ILE A 39 11.35 -25.50 16.99
N LEU A 40 10.43 -26.33 16.49
CA LEU A 40 10.41 -27.78 16.76
C LEU A 40 11.66 -28.49 16.25
N PHE A 41 12.18 -28.08 15.10
CA PHE A 41 13.40 -28.63 14.53
C PHE A 41 14.68 -27.99 15.09
N GLY A 42 14.57 -27.12 16.10
CA GLY A 42 15.72 -26.49 16.76
C GLY A 42 16.51 -25.54 15.86
N VAL A 43 15.91 -25.08 14.76
CA VAL A 43 16.55 -24.13 13.84
C VAL A 43 16.63 -22.74 14.48
N VAL A 44 15.58 -22.37 15.22
CA VAL A 44 15.48 -21.11 15.97
C VAL A 44 15.03 -21.44 17.39
N THR A 45 15.66 -20.80 18.39
CA THR A 45 15.22 -20.91 19.79
C THR A 45 13.93 -20.14 20.02
N LEU A 46 13.14 -20.51 21.04
CA LEU A 46 11.92 -19.77 21.37
C LEU A 46 12.19 -18.28 21.65
N SER A 47 13.31 -17.98 22.31
CA SER A 47 13.76 -16.61 22.56
C SER A 47 14.14 -15.87 21.27
N GLY A 48 14.85 -16.52 20.35
CA GLY A 48 15.19 -15.93 19.05
C GLY A 48 13.97 -15.68 18.17
N ALA A 49 12.97 -16.56 18.22
CA ALA A 49 11.71 -16.38 17.52
C ALA A 49 10.94 -15.15 18.05
N TRP A 50 10.94 -14.95 19.37
CA TRP A 50 10.31 -13.77 19.98
C TRP A 50 11.00 -12.46 19.60
N GLN A 51 12.34 -12.46 19.58
CA GLN A 51 13.14 -11.31 19.14
C GLN A 51 13.02 -11.02 17.64
N SER A 52 12.55 -11.98 16.85
CA SER A 52 12.31 -11.79 15.42
C SER A 52 11.00 -11.04 15.12
N ILE A 53 10.15 -10.83 16.13
CA ILE A 53 8.91 -10.06 15.98
C ILE A 53 9.24 -8.57 16.07
N ASP A 54 9.08 -7.89 14.96
CA ASP A 54 9.19 -6.43 14.89
C ASP A 54 7.84 -5.80 15.30
N PHE A 55 7.74 -5.47 16.59
CA PHE A 55 6.55 -4.82 17.14
C PHE A 55 6.35 -3.41 16.58
N ASP A 56 7.42 -2.73 16.17
CA ASP A 56 7.35 -1.36 15.64
C ASP A 56 6.59 -1.37 14.31
N VAL A 57 6.93 -2.30 13.42
CA VAL A 57 6.22 -2.49 12.15
C VAL A 57 4.77 -2.91 12.38
N LEU A 58 4.51 -3.80 13.34
CA LEU A 58 3.14 -4.24 13.65
C LEU A 58 2.26 -3.10 14.15
N PHE A 59 2.73 -2.31 15.11
CA PHE A 59 1.98 -1.18 15.64
C PHE A 59 1.78 -0.08 14.60
N LEU A 60 2.78 0.15 13.74
CA LEU A 60 2.65 1.08 12.61
C LEU A 60 1.54 0.64 11.65
N LEU A 61 1.55 -0.62 11.19
CA LEU A 61 0.53 -1.14 10.28
C LEU A 61 -0.86 -1.11 10.89
N ILE A 62 -1.01 -1.50 12.17
CA ILE A 62 -2.28 -1.44 12.89
C ILE A 62 -2.76 0.01 13.00
N GLY A 63 -1.89 0.94 13.39
CA GLY A 63 -2.21 2.37 13.51
C GLY A 63 -2.69 2.96 12.19
N MET A 64 -2.01 2.62 11.08
CA MET A 64 -2.44 3.04 9.75
C MET A 64 -3.78 2.43 9.35
N MET A 65 -4.02 1.15 9.62
CA MET A 65 -5.32 0.51 9.32
C MET A 65 -6.47 1.14 10.11
N VAL A 66 -6.26 1.44 11.40
CA VAL A 66 -7.25 2.12 12.24
C VAL A 66 -7.52 3.54 11.73
N LEU A 67 -6.48 4.27 11.34
CA LEU A 67 -6.60 5.61 10.76
C LEU A 67 -7.39 5.57 9.44
N VAL A 68 -7.07 4.63 8.54
CA VAL A 68 -7.78 4.45 7.26
C VAL A 68 -9.26 4.16 7.50
N ALA A 69 -9.58 3.24 8.43
CA ALA A 69 -10.97 2.95 8.80
C ALA A 69 -11.69 4.17 9.42
N GLY A 70 -10.99 4.97 10.22
CA GLY A 70 -11.51 6.22 10.78
C GLY A 70 -11.82 7.27 9.71
N LEU A 71 -10.95 7.42 8.70
CA LEU A 71 -11.17 8.31 7.56
C LEU A 71 -12.32 7.84 6.67
N GLU A 72 -12.48 6.53 6.50
CA GLU A 72 -13.61 5.91 5.82
C GLU A 72 -14.92 6.27 6.50
N TYR A 73 -14.99 6.05 7.83
CA TYR A 73 -16.16 6.36 8.64
C TYR A 73 -16.54 7.86 8.59
N CYS A 74 -15.57 8.75 8.43
CA CYS A 74 -15.82 10.19 8.31
C CYS A 74 -16.24 10.65 6.90
N GLY A 75 -16.32 9.74 5.91
CA GLY A 75 -16.74 10.06 4.55
C GLY A 75 -15.67 10.74 3.68
N LEU A 76 -14.38 10.72 4.07
CA LEU A 76 -13.29 11.33 3.29
C LEU A 76 -13.26 10.77 1.86
N PHE A 77 -13.48 9.47 1.73
CA PHE A 77 -13.38 8.76 0.47
C PHE A 77 -14.45 9.22 -0.53
N GLU A 78 -15.61 9.67 -0.03
CA GLU A 78 -16.69 10.18 -0.87
C GLU A 78 -16.44 11.61 -1.37
N VAL A 79 -15.70 12.41 -0.60
CA VAL A 79 -15.23 13.73 -1.03
C VAL A 79 -14.14 13.59 -2.09
N ILE A 80 -13.12 12.77 -1.81
CA ILE A 80 -11.98 12.58 -2.72
C ILE A 80 -12.43 11.94 -4.03
N SER A 81 -13.28 10.90 -3.98
CA SER A 81 -13.81 10.27 -5.20
C SER A 81 -14.60 11.25 -6.06
N GLY A 82 -15.42 12.12 -5.46
CA GLY A 82 -16.12 13.20 -6.17
C GLY A 82 -15.16 14.14 -6.89
N LEU A 83 -14.13 14.64 -6.19
CA LEU A 83 -13.11 15.51 -6.75
C LEU A 83 -12.35 14.85 -7.93
N LEU A 84 -12.03 13.57 -7.81
CA LEU A 84 -11.38 12.80 -8.87
C LEU A 84 -12.27 12.68 -10.11
N VAL A 85 -13.56 12.39 -9.94
CA VAL A 85 -14.51 12.28 -11.07
C VAL A 85 -14.73 13.64 -11.74
N ASP A 86 -14.88 14.70 -10.96
CA ASP A 86 -15.10 16.06 -11.48
C ASP A 86 -13.87 16.56 -12.25
N ARG A 87 -12.67 16.25 -11.75
CA ARG A 87 -11.40 16.62 -12.38
C ARG A 87 -11.10 15.77 -13.61
N PHE A 88 -11.36 14.46 -13.56
CA PHE A 88 -11.03 13.52 -14.61
C PHE A 88 -12.28 12.97 -15.29
N ARG A 89 -12.78 13.74 -16.26
CA ARG A 89 -14.01 13.44 -17.02
C ARG A 89 -13.93 12.27 -17.99
N THR A 90 -12.78 11.61 -18.10
CA THR A 90 -12.60 10.43 -18.96
C THR A 90 -12.04 9.27 -18.18
N ARG A 91 -12.47 8.04 -18.47
CA ARG A 91 -11.97 6.80 -17.83
C ARG A 91 -10.45 6.66 -17.93
N LYS A 92 -9.86 7.11 -19.03
CA LYS A 92 -8.40 7.14 -19.26
C LYS A 92 -7.72 8.19 -18.40
N GLY A 93 -8.27 9.41 -18.35
CA GLY A 93 -7.80 10.49 -17.51
C GLY A 93 -7.87 10.12 -16.02
N LEU A 94 -8.92 9.41 -15.61
CA LEU A 94 -9.06 8.94 -14.23
C LEU A 94 -7.97 7.92 -13.87
N LEU A 95 -7.67 6.98 -14.77
CA LEU A 95 -6.56 6.03 -14.58
C LEU A 95 -5.23 6.77 -14.43
N ALA A 96 -4.94 7.71 -15.35
CA ALA A 96 -3.72 8.51 -15.30
C ALA A 96 -3.65 9.36 -14.01
N GLY A 97 -4.78 9.93 -13.59
CA GLY A 97 -4.89 10.74 -12.36
C GLY A 97 -4.65 9.92 -11.10
N ILE A 98 -5.34 8.77 -10.97
CA ILE A 98 -5.13 7.83 -9.86
C ILE A 98 -3.67 7.39 -9.83
N MET A 99 -3.11 6.98 -10.96
CA MET A 99 -1.73 6.55 -11.04
C MET A 99 -0.76 7.67 -10.64
N GLY A 100 -0.93 8.88 -11.20
CA GLY A 100 -0.05 10.02 -10.91
C GLY A 100 -0.10 10.46 -9.46
N ILE A 101 -1.30 10.60 -8.88
CA ILE A 101 -1.47 10.97 -7.47
C ILE A 101 -0.88 9.89 -6.56
N SER A 102 -1.14 8.62 -6.86
CA SER A 102 -0.63 7.50 -6.06
C SER A 102 0.88 7.41 -6.10
N ALA A 103 1.50 7.60 -7.27
CA ALA A 103 2.96 7.65 -7.40
C ALA A 103 3.57 8.82 -6.62
N LEU A 104 2.98 10.01 -6.72
CA LEU A 104 3.47 11.19 -6.00
C LEU A 104 3.37 11.02 -4.49
N LEU A 105 2.23 10.56 -3.99
CA LEU A 105 2.05 10.31 -2.56
C LEU A 105 2.98 9.19 -2.07
N ALA A 106 3.14 8.11 -2.83
CA ALA A 106 4.03 7.02 -2.47
C ALA A 106 5.51 7.45 -2.45
N ALA A 107 5.91 8.42 -3.29
CA ALA A 107 7.25 9.01 -3.27
C ALA A 107 7.47 9.90 -2.03
N LEU A 108 6.43 10.55 -1.50
CA LEU A 108 6.56 11.49 -0.37
C LEU A 108 6.34 10.83 0.99
N ILE A 109 5.64 9.69 1.01
CA ILE A 109 5.14 9.06 2.22
C ILE A 109 5.69 7.64 2.35
N LEU A 110 4.82 6.62 2.25
CA LEU A 110 5.09 5.20 2.35
C LEU A 110 4.13 4.51 1.39
N ASN A 111 4.66 3.70 0.49
CA ASN A 111 3.87 2.96 -0.50
C ASN A 111 2.67 2.24 0.12
N ASP A 112 2.91 1.44 1.17
CA ASP A 112 1.88 0.60 1.79
C ASP A 112 0.73 1.43 2.38
N ALA A 113 1.05 2.57 3.01
CA ALA A 113 0.06 3.48 3.57
C ALA A 113 -0.86 4.05 2.48
N VAL A 114 -0.26 4.49 1.36
CA VAL A 114 -0.98 5.07 0.22
C VAL A 114 -1.88 4.02 -0.41
N VAL A 115 -1.39 2.80 -0.63
CA VAL A 115 -2.19 1.71 -1.20
C VAL A 115 -3.37 1.37 -0.29
N LEU A 116 -3.16 1.23 1.02
CA LEU A 116 -4.25 0.91 1.95
C LEU A 116 -5.32 2.00 1.98
N LEU A 117 -4.91 3.28 1.90
CA LEU A 117 -5.84 4.42 1.91
C LEU A 117 -6.56 4.63 0.57
N PHE A 118 -5.86 4.49 -0.55
CA PHE A 118 -6.41 4.76 -1.87
C PHE A 118 -7.23 3.60 -2.43
N THR A 119 -6.95 2.35 -2.05
CA THR A 119 -7.71 1.18 -2.53
C THR A 119 -9.23 1.34 -2.36
N PRO A 120 -9.77 1.63 -1.14
CA PRO A 120 -11.20 1.84 -0.97
C PRO A 120 -11.71 3.05 -1.77
N ILE A 121 -10.95 4.15 -1.84
CA ILE A 121 -11.29 5.35 -2.63
C ILE A 121 -11.48 4.99 -4.10
N VAL A 122 -10.56 4.20 -4.68
CA VAL A 122 -10.62 3.82 -6.10
C VAL A 122 -11.73 2.83 -6.39
N ILE A 123 -12.01 1.90 -5.47
CA ILE A 123 -13.16 1.00 -5.59
C ILE A 123 -14.46 1.82 -5.60
N ARG A 124 -14.63 2.76 -4.65
CA ARG A 124 -15.79 3.67 -4.58
C ARG A 124 -15.91 4.55 -5.82
N THR A 125 -14.79 5.12 -6.28
CA THR A 125 -14.74 5.97 -7.49
C THR A 125 -15.16 5.17 -8.72
N SER A 126 -14.65 3.95 -8.87
CA SER A 126 -14.98 3.06 -9.99
C SER A 126 -16.45 2.66 -9.96
N ALA A 127 -17.00 2.39 -8.77
CA ALA A 127 -18.42 2.12 -8.59
C ALA A 127 -19.30 3.32 -9.01
N ARG A 128 -18.92 4.56 -8.64
CA ARG A 128 -19.62 5.79 -9.03
C ARG A 128 -19.68 5.98 -10.54
N ILE A 129 -18.60 5.68 -11.27
CA ILE A 129 -18.55 5.80 -12.74
C ILE A 129 -18.96 4.52 -13.49
N ARG A 130 -19.48 3.51 -12.76
CA ARG A 130 -19.86 2.19 -13.28
C ARG A 130 -18.77 1.55 -14.14
N ALA A 131 -17.52 1.65 -13.70
CA ALA A 131 -16.38 1.03 -14.35
C ALA A 131 -15.88 -0.15 -13.53
N ASP A 132 -15.27 -1.13 -14.22
CA ASP A 132 -14.56 -2.21 -13.54
C ASP A 132 -13.42 -1.62 -12.68
N PRO A 133 -13.37 -1.88 -11.36
CA PRO A 133 -12.32 -1.34 -10.49
C PRO A 133 -10.94 -1.95 -10.74
N ILE A 134 -10.86 -3.13 -11.38
CA ILE A 134 -9.61 -3.89 -11.51
C ILE A 134 -8.49 -3.07 -12.19
N PRO A 135 -8.68 -2.42 -13.35
CA PRO A 135 -7.61 -1.66 -14.01
C PRO A 135 -7.11 -0.49 -13.17
N TYR A 136 -7.99 0.16 -12.41
CA TYR A 136 -7.66 1.31 -11.57
C TYR A 136 -6.90 0.89 -10.32
N VAL A 137 -7.31 -0.21 -9.66
CA VAL A 137 -6.60 -0.76 -8.51
C VAL A 137 -5.23 -1.30 -8.92
N VAL A 138 -5.14 -2.07 -10.01
CA VAL A 138 -3.84 -2.57 -10.51
C VAL A 138 -2.94 -1.41 -10.94
N GLY A 139 -3.50 -0.41 -11.64
CA GLY A 139 -2.78 0.80 -12.01
C GLY A 139 -2.22 1.54 -10.80
N MET A 140 -3.06 1.77 -9.78
CA MET A 140 -2.64 2.34 -8.50
C MET A 140 -1.49 1.56 -7.88
N LEU A 141 -1.64 0.23 -7.73
CA LEU A 141 -0.62 -0.63 -7.12
C LEU A 141 0.73 -0.53 -7.86
N MET A 142 0.70 -0.57 -9.20
CA MET A 142 1.91 -0.42 -10.00
C MET A 142 2.52 0.98 -9.84
N SER A 143 1.69 2.02 -9.89
CA SER A 143 2.15 3.40 -9.76
C SER A 143 2.71 3.74 -8.38
N ALA A 144 2.12 3.20 -7.31
CA ALA A 144 2.61 3.41 -5.95
C ALA A 144 4.00 2.77 -5.78
N ASN A 145 4.22 1.57 -6.34
CA ASN A 145 5.53 0.94 -6.36
C ASN A 145 6.56 1.75 -7.17
N ILE A 146 6.19 2.21 -8.38
CA ILE A 146 7.09 3.00 -9.21
C ILE A 146 7.42 4.35 -8.56
N GLY A 147 6.41 5.03 -8.00
CA GLY A 147 6.60 6.32 -7.34
C GLY A 147 7.46 6.21 -6.08
N SER A 148 7.25 5.17 -5.27
CA SER A 148 8.05 4.88 -4.08
C SER A 148 9.54 4.71 -4.36
N VAL A 149 9.92 4.12 -5.50
CA VAL A 149 11.33 3.96 -5.92
C VAL A 149 12.04 5.29 -6.13
N ALA A 150 11.31 6.38 -6.43
CA ALA A 150 11.90 7.69 -6.69
C ALA A 150 12.61 8.30 -5.47
N THR A 151 12.30 7.85 -4.25
CA THR A 151 12.84 8.43 -3.01
C THR A 151 13.26 7.36 -2.01
N ALA A 152 14.20 7.71 -1.14
CA ALA A 152 14.62 6.83 -0.04
C ALA A 152 13.54 6.72 1.05
N ILE A 153 12.69 7.73 1.20
CA ILE A 153 11.61 7.77 2.21
C ILE A 153 10.43 6.88 1.81
N GLY A 154 10.11 6.82 0.52
CA GLY A 154 8.88 6.19 0.02
C GLY A 154 8.72 4.70 0.37
N ASN A 155 9.81 4.03 0.78
CA ASN A 155 9.78 2.67 1.30
C ASN A 155 11.00 2.39 2.21
N PRO A 156 10.81 1.76 3.40
CA PRO A 156 11.91 1.35 4.28
C PRO A 156 13.02 0.56 3.58
N GLN A 157 12.70 -0.23 2.55
CA GLN A 157 13.68 -0.98 1.77
C GLN A 157 14.62 -0.05 0.99
N ASN A 158 14.13 1.09 0.49
CA ASN A 158 14.95 2.09 -0.19
C ASN A 158 15.88 2.82 0.79
N ALA A 159 15.37 3.17 1.97
CA ALA A 159 16.18 3.74 3.04
C ALA A 159 17.31 2.80 3.49
N TYR A 160 17.01 1.50 3.59
CA TYR A 160 18.01 0.48 3.88
C TYR A 160 19.10 0.41 2.81
N ILE A 161 18.73 0.41 1.52
CA ILE A 161 19.69 0.43 0.41
C ILE A 161 20.53 1.71 0.43
N ALA A 162 19.92 2.87 0.65
CA ALA A 162 20.62 4.15 0.74
C ALA A 162 21.67 4.15 1.86
N SER A 163 21.30 3.62 3.04
CA SER A 163 22.22 3.47 4.18
C SER A 163 23.38 2.52 3.88
N PHE A 164 23.11 1.36 3.26
CA PHE A 164 24.15 0.40 2.88
C PHE A 164 25.09 0.90 1.79
N ALA A 165 24.56 1.68 0.84
CA ALA A 165 25.33 2.28 -0.24
C ALA A 165 26.06 3.57 0.18
N GLY A 166 25.78 4.09 1.38
CA GLY A 166 26.32 5.38 1.84
C GLY A 166 25.84 6.57 1.00
N LEU A 167 24.64 6.49 0.44
CA LEU A 167 24.04 7.54 -0.39
C LEU A 167 23.16 8.44 0.46
N ASP A 168 23.35 9.76 0.31
CA ASP A 168 22.44 10.74 0.88
C ASP A 168 21.09 10.73 0.15
N PHE A 169 20.04 11.25 0.81
CA PHE A 169 18.67 11.26 0.27
C PHE A 169 18.57 11.88 -1.14
N ILE A 170 19.26 13.00 -1.35
CA ILE A 170 19.25 13.70 -2.64
C ILE A 170 19.96 12.87 -3.70
N ASP A 171 21.12 12.29 -3.38
CA ASP A 171 21.88 11.47 -4.32
C ASP A 171 21.11 10.22 -4.72
N PHE A 172 20.48 9.53 -3.76
CA PHE A 172 19.60 8.39 -4.04
C PHE A 172 18.46 8.78 -5.01
N SER A 173 17.79 9.90 -4.72
CA SER A 173 16.64 10.36 -5.51
C SER A 173 17.06 10.82 -6.91
N LEU A 174 18.23 11.46 -7.06
CA LEU A 174 18.76 11.87 -8.37
C LEU A 174 19.04 10.69 -9.30
N HIS A 175 19.44 9.53 -8.75
CA HIS A 175 19.66 8.32 -9.55
C HIS A 175 18.36 7.60 -9.91
N LEU A 176 17.39 7.53 -8.99
CA LEU A 176 16.19 6.70 -9.15
C LEU A 176 14.93 7.44 -9.59
N ALA A 177 14.80 8.73 -9.28
CA ALA A 177 13.65 9.53 -9.75
C ALA A 177 13.55 9.59 -11.28
N PRO A 178 14.64 9.75 -12.06
CA PRO A 178 14.56 9.68 -13.53
C PRO A 178 14.03 8.33 -14.02
N VAL A 179 14.45 7.23 -13.38
CA VAL A 179 13.96 5.88 -13.70
C VAL A 179 12.47 5.77 -13.40
N ALA A 180 12.02 6.23 -12.24
CA ALA A 180 10.60 6.24 -11.88
C ALA A 180 9.76 7.07 -12.86
N ILE A 181 10.25 8.26 -13.26
CA ILE A 181 9.60 9.14 -14.23
C ILE A 181 9.43 8.45 -15.59
N VAL A 182 10.41 7.67 -16.05
CA VAL A 182 10.32 6.92 -17.32
C VAL A 182 9.43 5.69 -17.18
N CYS A 183 9.54 4.95 -16.08
CA CYS A 183 8.73 3.76 -15.83
C CYS A 183 7.24 4.08 -15.71
N MET A 184 6.89 5.29 -15.28
CA MET A 184 5.51 5.67 -15.01
C MET A 184 4.63 5.73 -16.29
N PRO A 185 5.01 6.44 -17.37
CA PRO A 185 4.33 6.35 -18.66
C PRO A 185 4.31 4.92 -19.23
N VAL A 186 5.40 4.17 -19.10
CA VAL A 186 5.48 2.78 -19.59
C VAL A 186 4.45 1.91 -18.88
N ALA A 187 4.37 2.00 -17.56
CA ALA A 187 3.38 1.28 -16.76
C ALA A 187 1.95 1.70 -17.11
N TYR A 188 1.68 3.00 -17.25
CA TYR A 188 0.37 3.48 -17.69
C TYR A 188 -0.02 2.88 -19.05
N LEU A 189 0.90 2.91 -20.03
CA LEU A 189 0.66 2.34 -21.36
C LEU A 189 0.44 0.83 -21.32
N MET A 190 1.21 0.09 -20.51
CA MET A 190 1.04 -1.34 -20.31
C MET A 190 -0.34 -1.67 -19.71
N ILE A 191 -0.71 -1.01 -18.60
CA ILE A 191 -2.00 -1.21 -17.95
C ILE A 191 -3.14 -0.86 -18.90
N TYR A 192 -3.02 0.27 -19.60
CA TYR A 192 -4.00 0.66 -20.60
C TYR A 192 -4.11 -0.37 -21.75
N ALA A 193 -3.00 -0.89 -22.25
CA ALA A 193 -2.99 -1.88 -23.33
C ALA A 193 -3.62 -3.22 -22.90
N VAL A 194 -3.27 -3.72 -21.71
CA VAL A 194 -3.81 -4.97 -21.15
C VAL A 194 -5.31 -4.83 -20.86
N PHE A 195 -5.73 -3.71 -20.29
CA PHE A 195 -7.10 -3.50 -19.85
C PHE A 195 -7.95 -2.65 -20.80
N ARG A 196 -7.50 -2.40 -22.03
CA ARG A 196 -8.17 -1.52 -23.02
C ARG A 196 -9.67 -1.84 -23.20
N LYS A 197 -10.03 -3.12 -23.18
CA LYS A 197 -11.41 -3.58 -23.36
C LYS A 197 -12.27 -3.28 -22.12
N ARG A 198 -11.71 -3.41 -20.92
CA ARG A 198 -12.42 -3.15 -19.65
C ARG A 198 -12.56 -1.66 -19.36
N ILE A 199 -11.54 -0.86 -19.70
CA ILE A 199 -11.58 0.60 -19.59
C ILE A 199 -12.53 1.21 -20.64
N GLY A 200 -12.61 0.59 -21.82
CA GLY A 200 -13.47 1.03 -22.93
C GLY A 200 -14.90 0.49 -22.91
N ALA A 201 -15.20 -0.58 -22.19
CA ALA A 201 -16.55 -1.15 -22.10
C ALA A 201 -17.39 -0.39 -21.07
N ASP A 202 -18.62 -0.02 -21.46
CA ASP A 202 -19.67 0.30 -20.49
C ASP A 202 -20.12 -0.98 -19.80
N VAL A 203 -20.05 -1.02 -18.48
CA VAL A 203 -20.57 -2.16 -17.72
C VAL A 203 -22.03 -1.89 -17.41
N GLU A 204 -22.91 -2.62 -18.10
CA GLU A 204 -24.28 -2.87 -17.64
C GLU A 204 -24.23 -3.91 -16.51
N THR A 205 -24.37 -3.50 -15.24
CA THR A 205 -25.01 -4.36 -14.22
C THR A 205 -25.33 -3.61 -12.92
N GLY A 206 -26.61 -3.71 -12.52
CA GLY A 206 -27.14 -3.73 -11.15
C GLY A 206 -26.67 -2.67 -10.14
N MET A 207 -27.54 -1.72 -9.81
CA MET A 207 -27.29 -0.72 -8.79
C MET A 207 -27.29 -1.31 -7.38
N CYS A 208 -26.18 -1.15 -6.65
CA CYS A 208 -26.24 -0.80 -5.23
C CYS A 208 -25.77 0.64 -5.11
N TYR A 209 -26.72 1.57 -5.17
CA TYR A 209 -26.49 2.96 -4.84
C TYR A 209 -26.44 3.03 -3.30
N GLU A 210 -25.26 3.02 -2.71
CA GLU A 210 -25.13 3.38 -1.30
C GLU A 210 -25.31 4.90 -1.20
N GLU A 211 -26.25 5.32 -0.35
CA GLU A 211 -26.47 6.74 -0.05
C GLU A 211 -25.15 7.39 0.36
N PRO A 212 -24.92 8.67 0.00
CA PRO A 212 -23.74 9.38 0.46
C PRO A 212 -23.70 9.33 1.98
N ALA A 213 -22.65 8.72 2.55
CA ALA A 213 -22.45 8.70 3.99
C ALA A 213 -22.53 10.13 4.54
N GLU A 214 -23.28 10.34 5.62
CA GLU A 214 -23.33 11.64 6.30
C GLU A 214 -21.90 12.08 6.66
N ILE A 215 -21.44 13.15 6.02
CA ILE A 215 -20.08 13.65 6.19
C ILE A 215 -20.02 14.42 7.51
N ASP A 216 -19.52 13.78 8.57
CA ASP A 216 -19.18 14.48 9.81
C ASP A 216 -17.91 15.32 9.59
N THR A 217 -18.12 16.56 9.14
CA THR A 217 -17.06 17.50 8.74
C THR A 217 -16.11 17.83 9.90
N LYS A 218 -16.57 17.77 11.16
CA LYS A 218 -15.71 18.04 12.32
C LYS A 218 -14.76 16.87 12.58
N ARG A 219 -15.28 15.64 12.58
CA ARG A 219 -14.46 14.42 12.73
C ARG A 219 -13.52 14.23 11.54
N LEU A 220 -13.98 14.55 10.33
CA LEU A 220 -13.17 14.52 9.11
C LEU A 220 -11.95 15.45 9.21
N ARG A 221 -12.15 16.71 9.61
CA ARG A 221 -11.03 17.66 9.79
C ARG A 221 -10.05 17.19 10.84
N PHE A 222 -10.54 16.65 11.95
CA PHE A 222 -9.67 16.09 13.00
C PHE A 222 -8.85 14.92 12.47
N MET A 223 -9.47 13.94 11.79
CA MET A 223 -8.77 12.78 11.24
C MET A 223 -7.78 13.16 10.13
N VAL A 224 -8.12 14.12 9.26
CA VAL A 224 -7.18 14.65 8.25
C VAL A 224 -6.01 15.36 8.93
N LEU A 225 -6.25 16.11 10.00
CA LEU A 225 -5.19 16.75 10.77
C LEU A 225 -4.29 15.72 11.46
N VAL A 226 -4.88 14.66 12.04
CA VAL A 226 -4.12 13.52 12.59
C VAL A 226 -3.28 12.85 11.51
N MET A 227 -3.84 12.63 10.31
CA MET A 227 -3.11 12.07 9.17
C MET A 227 -1.93 12.96 8.76
N ILE A 228 -2.14 14.27 8.62
CA ILE A 228 -1.09 15.23 8.30
C ILE A 228 -0.02 15.26 9.41
N ALA A 229 -0.44 15.27 10.67
CA ALA A 229 0.47 15.26 11.82
C ALA A 229 1.28 13.96 11.88
N MET A 230 0.66 12.81 11.59
CA MET A 230 1.34 11.51 11.56
C MET A 230 2.37 11.46 10.43
N PHE A 231 2.03 11.97 9.23
CA PHE A 231 3.00 12.07 8.12
C PHE A 231 4.09 13.10 8.38
N ALA A 232 3.76 14.24 9.00
CA ALA A 232 4.77 15.21 9.41
C ALA A 232 5.71 14.65 10.48
N GLY A 233 5.18 13.89 11.44
CA GLY A 233 5.96 13.17 12.45
C GLY A 233 6.86 12.10 11.83
N PHE A 234 6.36 11.37 10.83
CA PHE A 234 7.15 10.40 10.06
C PHE A 234 8.32 11.05 9.34
N ILE A 235 8.07 12.17 8.64
CA ILE A 235 9.10 12.95 7.95
C ILE A 235 10.11 13.50 8.97
N ALA A 236 9.65 14.09 10.07
CA ALA A 236 10.51 14.65 11.10
C ALA A 236 11.38 13.59 11.80
N SER A 237 10.84 12.39 12.06
CA SER A 237 11.59 11.25 12.59
C SER A 237 12.72 10.83 11.64
N GLY A 238 12.44 10.81 10.33
CA GLY A 238 13.45 10.53 9.29
C GLY A 238 14.63 11.50 9.27
N PHE A 239 14.41 12.78 9.61
CA PHE A 239 15.48 13.80 9.67
C PHE A 239 16.19 13.89 11.03
N THR A 240 15.50 13.54 12.11
CA THR A 240 16.03 13.71 13.49
C THR A 240 16.68 12.45 14.04
N GLY A 241 16.54 11.30 13.36
CA GLY A 241 16.98 10.01 13.90
C GLY A 241 16.21 9.61 15.16
N MET A 242 15.13 10.32 15.50
CA MET A 242 14.27 9.94 16.61
C MET A 242 13.56 8.64 16.23
N PRO A 243 13.60 7.62 17.10
CA PRO A 243 12.86 6.39 16.87
C PRO A 243 11.38 6.72 16.62
N LEU A 244 10.75 5.98 15.70
CA LEU A 244 9.35 6.17 15.31
C LEU A 244 8.34 5.85 16.43
N TYR A 245 8.83 5.62 17.65
CA TYR A 245 8.11 5.16 18.83
C TYR A 245 8.51 5.97 20.06
N VAL A 246 7.62 6.01 21.06
CA VAL A 246 7.96 6.52 22.40
C VAL A 246 8.80 5.46 23.09
N PRO A 247 10.09 5.70 23.39
CA PRO A 247 10.89 4.73 24.14
C PRO A 247 10.20 4.45 25.47
N ALA A 248 9.87 3.18 25.69
CA ALA A 248 9.35 2.68 26.96
C ALA A 248 10.42 2.77 28.05
#